data_AF-A0A2E8F2T0-F1
#
_entry.id   AF-A0A2E8F2T0-F1
#
_cell.length_a   1.000
_cell.length_b   1.000
_cell.length_c   1.000
_cell.angle_alpha   90.00
_cell.angle_beta   90.00
_cell.angle_gamma   90.00
#
_symmetry.space_group_name_H-M   'P 1'
#
loop_
_entity.id
_entity.type
_entity.pdbx_description
1 polymer ?
#
loop_
_entity_poly.entity_id
_entity_poly.type
_entity_poly.pdbx_seq_one_letter_code
_entity_poly.pdbx_strand_id
1 'polypeptide(L)'
;MLFRTYRYSQWDGTQRIFDLDAEELMDRLSEEIMNQGDVNRALREMMRQGFQDRDGQQMPGLRDIMEQLKNRRRQQMQQYNMDSVVDDLKERLEDIIRTERNGIQRRLDEAQEQVEATPEDERASQESLYKLLEQRAERNQDKLDALP
;
A
#
# COMPACT_ATOMS: atom_id res chain seq x y z
N MET A 1 -0.61 10.35 -14.18
CA MET A 1 -1.08 11.46 -13.32
C MET A 1 -2.42 11.08 -12.71
N LEU A 2 -2.46 10.78 -11.41
CA LEU A 2 -3.72 10.46 -10.71
C LEU A 2 -4.37 11.78 -10.23
N PHE A 3 -5.50 12.15 -10.83
CA PHE A 3 -6.30 13.28 -10.36
C PHE A 3 -6.96 12.91 -9.03
N ARG A 4 -6.62 13.61 -7.94
CA ARG A 4 -7.28 13.46 -6.64
C ARG A 4 -8.65 14.10 -6.69
N THR A 5 -9.70 13.30 -6.69
CA THR A 5 -11.08 13.75 -6.53
C THR A 5 -11.31 14.07 -5.05
N TYR A 6 -11.44 15.35 -4.71
CA TYR A 6 -11.85 15.76 -3.36
C TYR A 6 -13.37 15.83 -3.30
N ARG A 7 -14.00 15.03 -2.44
CA ARG A 7 -15.45 15.05 -2.21
C ARG A 7 -15.72 15.83 -0.93
N TYR A 8 -16.23 17.05 -1.09
CA TYR A 8 -16.76 17.84 0.00
C TYR A 8 -18.22 17.44 0.23
N SER A 9 -18.63 17.33 1.49
CA SER A 9 -20.04 17.15 1.88
C SER A 9 -20.45 18.29 2.81
N GLN A 10 -21.73 18.65 2.78
CA GLN A 10 -22.26 19.56 3.80
C GLN A 10 -22.19 18.90 5.19
N TRP A 11 -21.95 19.73 6.20
CA TRP A 11 -21.98 19.29 7.59
C TRP A 11 -23.43 19.04 8.00
N ASP A 12 -23.73 17.81 8.39
CA ASP A 12 -25.06 17.32 8.78
C ASP A 12 -25.34 17.47 10.29
N GLY A 13 -24.44 18.11 11.03
CA GLY A 13 -24.58 18.36 12.48
C GLY A 13 -24.41 17.13 13.37
N THR A 14 -24.26 15.92 12.82
CA THR A 14 -24.08 14.68 13.60
C THR A 14 -22.64 14.46 14.05
N GLN A 15 -21.69 15.15 13.42
CA GLN A 15 -20.25 15.04 13.67
C GLN A 15 -19.87 15.87 14.91
N ARG A 16 -19.74 15.21 16.06
CA ARG A 16 -19.11 15.77 17.26
C ARG A 16 -17.59 15.63 17.14
N ILE A 17 -16.96 16.64 16.54
CA ILE A 17 -15.50 16.67 16.33
C ILE A 17 -14.80 17.15 17.61
N PHE A 18 -15.54 17.85 18.48
CA PHE A 18 -15.05 18.40 19.73
C PHE A 18 -16.10 18.13 20.83
N ASP A 19 -15.67 17.58 21.96
CA ASP A 19 -16.49 17.51 23.19
C ASP A 19 -16.39 18.86 23.91
N LEU A 20 -17.02 19.89 23.32
CA LEU A 20 -17.02 21.24 23.88
C LEU A 20 -18.15 21.39 24.89
N ASP A 21 -17.81 21.75 26.12
CA ASP A 21 -18.81 22.27 27.04
C ASP A 21 -19.19 23.70 26.63
N ALA A 22 -20.48 23.93 26.42
CA ALA A 22 -21.01 25.20 25.91
C ALA A 22 -20.83 26.34 26.92
N GLU A 23 -20.85 26.04 28.21
CA GLU A 23 -20.70 27.03 29.28
C GLU A 23 -19.26 27.55 29.36
N GLU A 24 -18.29 26.65 29.22
CA GLU A 24 -16.88 27.00 29.16
C GLU A 24 -16.54 27.87 27.95
N LEU A 25 -17.10 27.50 26.79
CA LEU A 25 -16.87 28.25 25.55
C LEU A 25 -17.31 29.71 25.70
N MET A 26 -18.42 29.95 26.41
CA MET A 26 -18.93 31.30 26.67
C MET A 26 -18.04 32.09 27.62
N ASP A 27 -17.48 31.45 28.65
CA ASP A 27 -16.55 32.11 29.59
C ASP A 27 -15.28 32.59 28.89
N ARG A 28 -14.65 31.75 28.07
CA ARG A 28 -13.45 32.11 27.32
C ARG A 28 -13.72 33.16 26.26
N LEU A 29 -14.87 33.08 25.60
CA LEU A 29 -15.29 34.12 24.67
C LEU A 29 -15.50 35.45 25.38
N SER A 30 -16.03 35.46 26.61
CA SER A 30 -16.22 36.71 27.35
C SER A 30 -14.89 37.45 27.59
N GLU A 31 -13.82 36.73 27.91
CA GLU A 31 -12.46 37.27 28.10
C GLU A 31 -11.93 37.91 26.79
N GLU A 32 -12.11 37.21 25.66
CA GLU A 32 -11.61 37.67 24.36
C GLU A 32 -12.48 38.77 23.72
N ILE A 33 -13.79 38.74 23.98
CA ILE A 33 -14.75 39.79 23.58
C ILE A 33 -14.43 41.10 24.32
N MET A 34 -14.08 41.04 25.60
CA MET A 34 -13.65 42.22 26.35
C MET A 34 -12.35 42.82 25.77
N ASN A 35 -11.47 42.01 25.19
CA ASN A 35 -10.22 42.46 24.57
C ASN A 35 -10.38 42.99 23.13
N GLN A 36 -11.28 42.40 22.31
CA GLN A 36 -11.33 42.70 20.86
C GLN A 36 -12.67 43.27 20.36
N GLY A 37 -13.75 43.20 21.15
CA GLY A 37 -15.07 43.74 20.80
C GLY A 37 -15.84 42.99 19.69
N ASP A 38 -15.28 41.92 19.11
CA ASP A 38 -15.93 41.11 18.07
C ASP A 38 -15.87 39.60 18.40
N VAL A 39 -17.02 39.06 18.80
CA VAL A 39 -17.26 37.64 19.10
C VAL A 39 -16.82 36.72 17.97
N ASN A 40 -17.07 37.11 16.71
CA ASN A 40 -16.75 36.27 15.56
C ASN A 40 -15.25 36.16 15.35
N ARG A 41 -14.51 37.21 15.68
CA ARG A 41 -13.05 37.22 15.59
C ARG A 41 -12.44 36.33 16.67
N ALA A 42 -12.91 36.44 17.92
CA ALA A 42 -12.49 35.59 19.02
C ALA A 42 -12.71 34.10 18.72
N LEU A 43 -13.92 33.73 18.27
CA LEU A 43 -14.25 32.36 17.85
C LEU A 43 -13.33 31.83 16.75
N ARG A 44 -13.06 32.66 15.72
CA ARG A 44 -12.15 32.27 14.62
C ARG A 44 -10.72 32.05 15.10
N GLU A 45 -10.24 32.87 16.01
CA GLU A 45 -8.90 32.72 16.58
C GLU A 45 -8.80 31.47 17.44
N MET A 46 -9.78 31.26 18.32
CA MET A 46 -9.90 30.08 19.17
C MET A 46 -9.95 28.78 18.35
N MET A 47 -10.78 28.72 17.29
CA MET A 47 -10.81 27.56 16.40
C MET A 47 -9.50 27.36 15.63
N ARG A 48 -8.80 28.43 15.28
CA ARG A 48 -7.55 28.35 14.52
C ARG A 48 -6.39 27.84 15.36
N GLN A 49 -6.29 28.32 16.60
CA GLN A 49 -5.15 28.08 17.49
C GLN A 49 -5.41 26.97 18.52
N GLY A 50 -6.67 26.59 18.73
CA GLY A 50 -7.07 25.77 19.86
C GLY A 50 -7.24 26.62 21.12
N PHE A 51 -7.66 25.97 22.20
CA PHE A 51 -7.84 26.62 23.50
C PHE A 51 -7.58 25.62 24.62
N GLN A 52 -7.49 26.12 25.85
CA GLN A 52 -7.31 25.28 27.03
C GLN A 52 -8.60 25.24 27.84
N ASP A 53 -9.06 24.03 28.11
CA ASP A 53 -10.21 23.75 28.96
C ASP A 53 -9.90 24.13 30.43
N ARG A 54 -10.93 24.36 31.25
CA ARG A 54 -10.93 24.56 32.70
C ARG A 54 -10.24 23.44 33.44
N ASP A 55 -10.31 22.22 32.92
CA ASP A 55 -9.55 21.07 33.44
C ASP A 55 -8.06 21.11 33.05
N GLY A 56 -7.61 22.16 32.36
CA GLY A 56 -6.24 22.33 31.88
C GLY A 56 -5.93 21.52 30.62
N GLN A 57 -6.91 20.85 30.02
CA GLN A 57 -6.73 20.05 28.81
C GLN A 57 -6.59 20.96 27.58
N GLN A 58 -5.53 20.76 26.79
CA GLN A 58 -5.32 21.51 25.56
C GLN A 58 -6.20 20.94 24.44
N MET A 59 -7.22 21.69 24.03
CA MET A 59 -8.01 21.40 22.84
C MET A 59 -7.23 21.80 21.59
N PRO A 60 -7.01 20.86 20.64
CA PRO A 60 -6.28 21.15 19.41
C PRO A 60 -7.06 22.08 18.48
N GLY A 61 -6.34 23.00 17.84
CA GLY A 61 -6.93 23.87 16.82
C GLY A 61 -7.11 23.16 15.48
N LEU A 62 -7.82 23.82 14.56
CA LEU A 62 -7.96 23.35 13.17
C LEU A 62 -6.61 23.17 12.46
N ARG A 63 -5.59 23.98 12.82
CA ARG A 63 -4.23 23.82 12.30
C ARG A 63 -3.61 22.49 12.73
N ASP A 64 -3.74 22.14 13.99
CA ASP A 64 -3.18 20.92 14.56
C ASP A 64 -3.88 19.69 13.98
N ILE A 65 -5.21 19.74 13.84
CA ILE A 65 -6.00 18.67 13.21
C ILE A 65 -5.57 18.50 11.74
N MET A 66 -5.38 19.59 10.99
CA MET A 66 -4.87 19.51 9.62
C MET A 66 -3.47 18.92 9.55
N GLU A 67 -2.60 19.26 10.50
CA GLU A 67 -1.25 18.70 10.57
C GLU A 67 -1.28 17.21 10.90
N GLN A 68 -2.09 16.79 11.86
CA GLN A 68 -2.32 15.38 12.17
C GLN A 68 -2.86 14.62 10.96
N LEU A 69 -3.80 15.20 10.20
CA LEU A 69 -4.33 14.59 8.99
C LEU A 69 -3.26 14.45 7.90
N LYS A 70 -2.44 15.49 7.70
CA LYS A 70 -1.28 15.44 6.78
C LYS A 70 -0.28 14.37 7.20
N ASN A 71 -0.04 14.21 8.50
CA ASN A 71 0.88 13.20 9.04
C ASN A 71 0.33 11.79 8.85
N ARG A 72 -0.94 11.54 9.20
CA ARG A 72 -1.62 10.26 8.92
C ARG A 72 -1.59 9.92 7.45
N ARG A 73 -1.85 10.89 6.58
CA ARG A 73 -1.76 10.69 5.12
C ARG A 73 -0.34 10.35 4.67
N ARG A 74 0.70 11.01 5.21
CA ARG A 74 2.10 10.65 4.92
C ARG A 74 2.44 9.24 5.38
N GLN A 75 2.03 8.86 6.58
CA GLN A 75 2.23 7.51 7.13
C GLN A 75 1.53 6.45 6.28
N GLN A 76 0.28 6.68 5.87
CA GLN A 76 -0.42 5.77 4.98
C GLN A 76 0.28 5.66 3.62
N MET A 77 0.74 6.78 3.04
CA MET A 77 1.50 6.71 1.79
C MET A 77 2.81 5.93 1.94
N GLN A 78 3.53 6.08 3.05
CA GLN A 78 4.75 5.30 3.33
C GLN A 78 4.45 3.80 3.54
N GLN A 79 3.38 3.48 4.26
CA GLN A 79 2.95 2.10 4.52
C GLN A 79 2.49 1.41 3.24
N TYR A 80 1.84 2.15 2.34
CA TYR A 80 1.36 1.66 1.04
C TYR A 80 2.24 2.17 -0.10
N ASN A 81 3.56 2.28 0.08
CA ASN A 81 4.48 2.51 -1.03
C ASN A 81 4.31 1.34 -2.03
N MET A 82 3.45 1.54 -3.02
CA MET A 82 3.10 0.54 -4.03
C MET A 82 4.36 0.06 -4.78
N ASP A 83 5.40 0.89 -4.84
CA ASP A 83 6.71 0.54 -5.38
C ASP A 83 7.30 -0.69 -4.68
N SER A 84 7.23 -0.79 -3.34
CA SER A 84 7.77 -1.94 -2.61
C SER A 84 6.98 -3.22 -2.86
N VAL A 85 5.66 -3.15 -3.03
CA VAL A 85 4.84 -4.33 -3.33
C VAL A 85 5.12 -4.82 -4.76
N VAL A 86 5.39 -3.91 -5.68
CA VAL A 86 5.77 -4.24 -7.06
C VAL A 86 7.19 -4.84 -7.09
N ASP A 87 8.13 -4.30 -6.31
CA ASP A 87 9.48 -4.83 -6.17
C ASP A 87 9.46 -6.24 -5.56
N ASP A 88 8.71 -6.47 -4.49
CA ASP A 88 8.53 -7.80 -3.88
C ASP A 88 7.90 -8.80 -4.87
N LEU A 89 6.93 -8.36 -5.67
CA LEU A 89 6.30 -9.19 -6.70
C LEU A 89 7.31 -9.56 -7.79
N LYS A 90 8.16 -8.62 -8.19
CA LYS A 90 9.22 -8.84 -9.18
C LYS A 90 10.25 -9.85 -8.66
N GLU A 91 10.72 -9.69 -7.43
CA GLU A 91 11.66 -10.63 -6.80
C GLU A 91 11.07 -12.06 -6.75
N ARG A 92 9.81 -12.20 -6.32
CA ARG A 92 9.14 -13.49 -6.30
C ARG A 92 8.95 -14.09 -7.69
N LEU A 93 8.66 -13.26 -8.70
CA LEU A 93 8.53 -13.71 -10.08
C LEU A 93 9.88 -14.22 -10.61
N GLU A 94 10.97 -13.49 -10.36
CA GLU A 94 12.32 -13.91 -10.72
C GLU A 94 12.70 -15.25 -10.05
N ASP A 95 12.35 -15.43 -8.78
CA ASP A 95 12.54 -16.68 -8.06
C ASP A 95 11.78 -17.86 -8.67
N ILE A 96 10.53 -17.64 -9.06
CA ILE A 96 9.70 -18.64 -9.72
C ILE A 96 10.30 -19.00 -11.09
N ILE A 97 10.67 -18.00 -11.90
CA ILE A 97 11.29 -18.23 -13.23
C ILE A 97 12.57 -19.05 -13.08
N ARG A 98 13.43 -18.70 -12.11
CA ARG A 98 14.66 -19.45 -11.82
C ARG A 98 14.37 -20.89 -11.41
N THR A 99 13.37 -21.10 -10.55
CA THR A 99 12.96 -22.42 -10.10
C THR A 99 12.42 -23.27 -11.26
N GLU A 100 11.61 -22.69 -12.12
CA GLU A 100 11.07 -23.36 -13.32
C GLU A 100 12.17 -23.73 -14.31
N ARG A 101 13.12 -22.82 -14.59
CA ARG A 101 14.28 -23.13 -15.46
C ARG A 101 15.11 -24.29 -14.91
N ASN A 102 15.43 -24.26 -13.62
CA ASN A 102 16.17 -25.34 -12.97
C ASN A 102 15.38 -26.66 -12.97
N GLY A 103 14.06 -26.60 -12.79
CA GLY A 103 13.18 -27.77 -12.84
C GLY A 103 13.07 -28.37 -14.24
N ILE A 104 13.04 -27.55 -15.29
CA ILE A 104 13.08 -28.00 -16.69
C ILE A 104 14.41 -28.70 -16.97
N GLN A 105 15.54 -28.07 -16.60
CA GLN A 105 16.86 -28.66 -16.82
C GLN A 105 17.00 -30.01 -16.13
N ARG A 106 16.62 -30.09 -14.85
CA ARG A 106 16.68 -31.35 -14.09
C ARG A 106 15.88 -32.47 -14.75
N ARG A 107 14.67 -32.19 -15.25
CA ARG A 107 13.85 -33.20 -15.94
C ARG A 107 14.45 -33.65 -17.27
N LEU A 108 15.18 -32.76 -17.97
CA LEU A 108 15.92 -33.14 -19.17
C LEU A 108 17.08 -34.06 -18.81
N ASP A 109 17.87 -33.70 -17.80
CA ASP A 109 19.01 -34.51 -17.34
C ASP A 109 18.53 -35.90 -16.88
N GLU A 110 17.47 -35.97 -16.06
CA GLU A 110 16.85 -37.23 -15.60
C GLU A 110 16.30 -38.08 -16.76
N ALA A 111 15.73 -37.44 -17.79
CA ALA A 111 15.23 -38.15 -18.97
C ALA A 111 16.36 -38.65 -19.86
N GLN A 112 17.47 -37.91 -19.96
CA GLN A 112 18.65 -38.33 -20.69
C GLN A 112 19.30 -39.57 -20.04
N GLU A 113 19.48 -39.53 -18.71
CA GLU A 113 19.99 -40.68 -17.95
C GLU A 113 19.11 -41.93 -18.12
N GLN A 114 17.78 -41.76 -18.18
CA GLN A 114 16.85 -42.85 -18.44
C GLN A 114 17.03 -43.47 -19.82
N VAL A 115 17.21 -42.65 -20.87
CA VAL A 115 17.48 -43.14 -22.23
C VAL A 115 18.79 -43.94 -22.28
N GLU A 116 19.84 -43.44 -21.60
CA GLU A 116 21.15 -44.11 -21.55
C GLU A 116 21.09 -45.46 -20.80
N ALA A 117 20.31 -45.52 -19.71
CA ALA A 117 20.11 -46.72 -18.90
C ALA A 117 19.16 -47.76 -19.54
N THR A 118 18.45 -47.41 -20.60
CA THR A 118 17.47 -48.28 -21.25
C THR A 118 18.14 -49.34 -22.15
N PRO A 119 17.66 -50.61 -22.15
CA PRO A 119 18.15 -51.65 -23.07
C PRO A 119 17.98 -51.28 -24.55
N GLU A 120 18.87 -51.74 -25.43
CA GLU A 120 18.86 -51.38 -26.87
C GLU A 120 17.53 -51.62 -27.57
N ASP A 121 16.82 -52.67 -27.17
CA ASP A 121 15.53 -53.08 -27.76
C ASP A 121 14.43 -52.01 -27.55
N GLU A 122 14.54 -51.19 -26.51
CA GLU A 122 13.56 -50.15 -26.14
C GLU A 122 14.10 -48.71 -26.32
N ARG A 123 15.40 -48.54 -26.57
CA ARG A 123 16.05 -47.22 -26.72
C ARG A 123 15.42 -46.35 -27.79
N ALA A 124 15.11 -46.90 -28.96
CA ALA A 124 14.54 -46.12 -30.07
C ALA A 124 13.20 -45.46 -29.70
N SER A 125 12.40 -46.15 -28.87
CA SER A 125 11.12 -45.63 -28.38
C SER A 125 11.35 -44.56 -27.32
N GLN A 126 12.29 -44.77 -26.39
CA GLN A 126 12.63 -43.77 -25.37
C GLN A 126 13.31 -42.51 -25.94
N GLU A 127 14.18 -42.63 -26.96
CA GLU A 127 14.76 -41.48 -27.67
C GLU A 127 13.69 -40.61 -28.33
N SER A 128 12.63 -41.22 -28.87
CA SER A 128 11.51 -40.47 -29.46
C SER A 128 10.74 -39.67 -28.40
N LEU A 129 10.57 -40.23 -27.20
CA LEU A 129 9.93 -39.56 -26.06
C LEU A 129 10.81 -38.45 -25.50
N TYR A 130 12.12 -38.69 -25.43
CA TYR A 130 13.11 -37.69 -25.02
C TYR A 130 13.10 -36.49 -25.97
N LYS A 131 13.10 -36.70 -27.29
CA LYS A 131 12.99 -35.62 -28.29
C LYS A 131 11.70 -34.79 -28.13
N LEU A 132 10.59 -35.43 -27.76
CA LEU A 132 9.34 -34.71 -27.48
C LEU A 132 9.41 -33.89 -26.19
N LEU A 133 10.10 -34.39 -25.17
CA LEU A 133 10.35 -33.66 -23.92
C LEU A 133 11.29 -32.47 -24.16
N GLU A 134 12.36 -32.65 -24.92
CA GLU A 134 13.31 -31.61 -25.34
C GLU A 134 12.59 -30.48 -26.09
N GLN A 135 11.80 -30.82 -27.12
CA GLN A 135 11.04 -29.84 -27.88
C GLN A 135 10.01 -29.08 -27.01
N ARG A 136 9.45 -29.74 -25.99
CA ARG A 136 8.54 -29.10 -25.04
C ARG A 136 9.28 -28.20 -24.05
N ALA A 137 10.48 -28.61 -23.63
CA ALA A 137 11.34 -27.84 -22.74
C ALA A 137 11.80 -26.55 -23.40
N GLU A 138 12.26 -26.60 -24.65
CA GLU A 138 12.63 -25.41 -25.46
C GLU A 138 11.47 -24.41 -25.54
N ARG A 139 10.27 -24.87 -25.93
CA ARG A 139 9.09 -24.00 -26.00
C ARG A 139 8.70 -23.39 -24.66
N ASN A 140 8.97 -24.08 -23.56
CA ASN A 140 8.72 -23.55 -22.22
C ASN A 140 9.78 -22.52 -21.83
N GLN A 141 11.05 -22.74 -22.18
CA GLN A 141 12.13 -21.76 -21.97
C GLN A 141 11.88 -20.48 -22.77
N ASP A 142 11.53 -20.59 -24.05
CA ASP A 142 11.18 -19.44 -24.90
C ASP A 142 10.04 -18.61 -24.31
N LYS A 143 9.04 -19.28 -23.73
CA LYS A 143 7.92 -18.59 -23.04
C LYS A 143 8.38 -17.87 -21.78
N LEU A 144 9.31 -18.45 -21.02
CA LEU A 144 9.87 -17.83 -19.82
C LEU A 144 10.78 -16.63 -20.16
N ASP A 145 11.47 -16.67 -21.30
CA ASP A 145 12.29 -15.56 -21.80
C ASP A 145 11.44 -14.41 -22.37
N ALA A 146 10.24 -14.71 -22.86
CA ALA A 146 9.28 -13.71 -23.34
C ALA A 146 8.46 -13.04 -22.22
N LEU A 147 8.66 -13.40 -20.95
CA LEU A 147 7.99 -12.75 -19.83
C LEU A 147 8.58 -11.35 -19.58
N PRO A 148 7.73 -10.32 -19.36
CA PRO A 148 8.16 -8.94 -19.09
C PRO A 148 8.74 -8.72 -17.70
#